data_AF-A0A519ZIG2-F1
#
_entry.id   AF-A0A519ZIG2-F1
#
_cell.length_a   1.000
_cell.length_b   1.000
_cell.length_c   1.000
_cell.angle_alpha   90.00
_cell.angle_beta   90.00
_cell.angle_gamma   90.00
#
_symmetry.space_group_name_H-M   'P 1'
#
loop_
_entity.id
_entity.type
_entity.pdbx_description
1 polymer ?
#
loop_
_entity_poly.entity_id
_entity_poly.type
_entity_poly.pdbx_seq_one_letter_code
_entity_poly.pdbx_strand_id
1 'polypeptide(L)'
;RQSGCQGCLVGNFAAEVVDASQTCREVVGDVLGHWRDRLAVLIEQGQQAGQIRGDLSAQALSTFFWDAWEGAVLRSKIERSVQPLHDARRLMLETFFAPMS
;
A
#
# COMPACT_ATOMS: atom_id res chain seq x y z
N ARG A 1 8.09 -25.04 -18.44
CA ARG A 1 7.06 -25.51 -17.47
C ARG A 1 6.87 -24.40 -16.45
N GLN A 2 5.64 -23.89 -16.34
CA GLN A 2 5.24 -22.82 -15.44
C GLN A 2 5.13 -23.38 -14.02
N SER A 3 5.64 -22.66 -13.02
CA SER A 3 5.39 -22.95 -11.60
C SER A 3 5.14 -21.66 -10.83
N GLY A 4 3.87 -21.29 -10.75
CA GLY A 4 3.21 -20.79 -9.55
C GLY A 4 3.69 -19.47 -8.93
N CYS A 5 3.31 -18.34 -9.53
CA CYS A 5 3.20 -17.09 -8.79
C CYS A 5 1.75 -16.93 -8.29
N GLN A 6 1.40 -17.61 -7.20
CA GLN A 6 0.07 -17.63 -6.58
C GLN A 6 0.16 -17.14 -5.13
N GLY A 7 0.67 -15.93 -4.94
CA GLY A 7 0.69 -15.17 -3.69
C GLY A 7 1.12 -13.75 -3.99
N CYS A 8 0.54 -12.73 -3.33
CA CYS A 8 0.75 -11.30 -3.65
C CYS A 8 2.23 -11.00 -3.94
N LEU A 9 2.49 -10.59 -5.18
CA LEU A 9 3.78 -10.61 -5.87
C LEU A 9 4.80 -9.63 -5.30
N VAL A 10 4.38 -8.66 -4.48
CA VAL A 10 5.27 -7.62 -3.93
C VAL A 10 5.84 -8.07 -2.59
N GLY A 11 5.00 -8.46 -1.63
CA GLY A 11 5.46 -8.81 -0.29
C GLY A 11 6.34 -10.07 -0.17
N ASN A 12 6.22 -11.06 -1.08
CA ASN A 12 7.14 -12.21 -1.08
C ASN A 12 8.43 -11.97 -1.89
N PHE A 13 8.40 -11.04 -2.85
CA PHE A 13 9.51 -10.82 -3.79
C PHE A 13 10.40 -9.67 -3.31
N ALA A 14 9.83 -8.64 -2.67
CA ALA A 14 10.58 -7.47 -2.22
C ALA A 14 11.53 -7.77 -1.06
N ALA A 15 11.23 -8.74 -0.17
CA ALA A 15 12.09 -9.02 0.98
C ALA A 15 13.32 -9.89 0.62
N GLU A 16 13.16 -10.88 -0.27
CA GLU A 16 14.21 -11.86 -0.58
C GLU A 16 14.97 -11.56 -1.90
N VAL A 17 14.32 -10.90 -2.87
CA VAL A 17 14.90 -10.67 -4.22
C VAL A 17 15.60 -9.31 -4.33
N VAL A 18 15.23 -8.33 -3.50
CA VAL A 18 15.88 -7.02 -3.45
C VAL A 18 17.35 -7.15 -3.09
N ASP A 19 17.75 -8.05 -2.19
CA ASP A 19 19.17 -8.24 -1.86
C ASP A 19 19.97 -8.92 -2.99
N ALA A 20 19.32 -9.67 -3.88
CA ALA A 20 19.99 -10.48 -4.89
C ALA A 20 20.25 -9.76 -6.25
N SER A 21 19.55 -8.66 -6.57
CA SER A 21 19.67 -7.99 -7.88
C SER A 21 19.30 -6.51 -7.86
N GLN A 22 20.23 -5.64 -8.25
CA GLN A 22 20.01 -4.18 -8.39
C GLN A 22 18.86 -3.86 -9.37
N THR A 23 18.80 -4.56 -10.51
CA THR A 23 17.73 -4.37 -11.49
C THR A 23 16.37 -4.72 -10.92
N CYS A 24 16.28 -5.77 -10.08
CA CYS A 24 15.03 -6.09 -9.40
C CYS A 24 14.63 -5.01 -8.40
N ARG A 25 15.59 -4.42 -7.67
CA ARG A 25 15.33 -3.28 -6.76
C ARG A 25 14.73 -2.09 -7.48
N GLU A 26 15.33 -1.71 -8.62
CA GLU A 26 14.88 -0.58 -9.43
C GLU A 26 13.46 -0.81 -9.96
N VAL A 27 13.20 -1.97 -10.57
CA VAL A 27 11.87 -2.30 -11.10
C VAL A 27 10.80 -2.32 -10.01
N VAL A 28 11.09 -2.92 -8.84
CA VAL A 28 10.14 -2.95 -7.71
C VAL A 28 9.92 -1.53 -7.17
N GLY A 29 10.98 -0.74 -7.04
CA GLY A 29 10.90 0.66 -6.63
C GLY A 29 10.00 1.50 -7.56
N ASP A 30 10.16 1.33 -8.87
CA ASP A 30 9.34 2.01 -9.89
C ASP A 30 7.88 1.58 -9.82
N VAL A 31 7.59 0.29 -9.66
CA VAL A 31 6.20 -0.21 -9.52
C VAL A 31 5.55 0.37 -8.28
N LEU A 32 6.24 0.35 -7.13
CA LEU A 32 5.76 0.96 -5.89
C LEU A 32 5.57 2.47 -6.03
N GLY A 33 6.45 3.16 -6.77
CA GLY A 33 6.29 4.57 -7.15
C GLY A 33 4.97 4.82 -7.86
N HIS A 34 4.73 4.10 -8.96
CA HIS A 34 3.51 4.23 -9.74
C HIS A 34 2.23 3.94 -8.94
N TRP A 35 2.29 2.99 -8.00
CA TRP A 35 1.15 2.68 -7.14
C TRP A 35 0.83 3.81 -6.16
N ARG A 36 1.87 4.43 -5.59
CA ARG A 36 1.72 5.61 -4.72
C ARG A 36 1.15 6.78 -5.51
N ASP A 37 1.70 7.08 -6.67
CA ASP A 37 1.24 8.23 -7.47
C ASP A 37 -0.22 8.08 -7.91
N ARG A 38 -0.64 6.88 -8.32
CA ARG A 38 -2.04 6.62 -8.69
C ARG A 38 -3.00 6.81 -7.52
N LEU A 39 -2.64 6.33 -6.33
CA LEU A 39 -3.49 6.49 -5.16
C LEU A 39 -3.48 7.94 -4.65
N ALA A 40 -2.35 8.64 -4.74
CA ALA A 40 -2.27 10.06 -4.42
C ALA A 40 -3.27 10.88 -5.25
N VAL A 41 -3.38 10.64 -6.56
CA VAL A 41 -4.39 11.29 -7.42
C VAL A 41 -5.83 11.08 -6.89
N LEU A 42 -6.16 9.87 -6.45
CA LEU A 42 -7.49 9.58 -5.89
C LEU A 42 -7.69 10.27 -4.53
N ILE A 43 -6.64 10.36 -3.73
CA ILE A 43 -6.67 11.07 -2.44
C ILE A 43 -6.87 12.57 -2.67
N GLU A 44 -6.18 13.18 -3.65
CA GLU A 44 -6.37 14.59 -4.01
C GLU A 44 -7.81 14.88 -4.43
N GLN A 45 -8.42 13.99 -5.21
CA GLN A 45 -9.83 14.10 -5.58
C GLN A 45 -10.75 14.05 -4.34
N GLY A 46 -10.49 13.12 -3.41
CA GLY A 46 -11.21 13.05 -2.14
C GLY A 46 -11.03 14.27 -1.25
N GLN A 47 -9.83 14.86 -1.24
CA GLN A 47 -9.54 16.12 -0.53
C GLN A 47 -10.31 17.30 -1.13
N GLN A 48 -10.33 17.42 -2.46
CA GLN A 48 -11.11 18.45 -3.17
C GLN A 48 -12.62 18.31 -2.91
N ALA A 49 -13.11 17.07 -2.75
CA ALA A 49 -14.50 16.78 -2.40
C ALA A 49 -14.82 16.92 -0.90
N GLY A 50 -13.84 17.26 -0.05
CA GLY A 50 -14.01 17.33 1.41
C GLY A 50 -14.27 15.97 2.07
N GLN A 51 -13.94 14.87 1.41
CA GLN A 51 -14.14 13.50 1.89
C GLN A 51 -12.90 12.93 2.58
N ILE A 52 -11.73 13.52 2.33
CA ILE A 52 -10.46 13.16 2.96
C ILE A 52 -9.84 14.43 3.59
N ARG A 53 -9.16 14.27 4.73
CA ARG A 53 -8.43 15.36 5.39
C ARG A 53 -7.46 16.07 4.45
N GLY A 54 -7.46 17.40 4.49
CA GLY A 54 -6.62 18.25 3.62
C GLY A 54 -5.36 18.80 4.30
N ASP A 55 -5.13 18.50 5.57
CA ASP A 55 -3.97 18.99 6.34
C ASP A 55 -2.67 18.22 6.06
N LEU A 56 -2.77 17.08 5.38
CA LEU A 56 -1.65 16.26 4.92
C LEU A 56 -1.64 16.18 3.39
N SER A 57 -0.46 16.09 2.79
CA SER A 57 -0.36 15.93 1.33
C SER A 57 -0.87 14.55 0.90
N ALA A 58 -1.52 14.50 -0.27
CA ALA A 58 -2.00 13.24 -0.82
C ALA A 58 -0.89 12.21 -1.04
N GLN A 59 0.31 12.65 -1.40
CA GLN A 59 1.47 11.76 -1.53
C GLN A 59 1.89 11.13 -0.20
N ALA A 60 1.86 11.91 0.89
CA ALA A 60 2.19 11.40 2.23
C ALA A 60 1.14 10.37 2.68
N LEU A 61 -0.14 10.68 2.49
CA LEU A 61 -1.24 9.76 2.79
C LEU A 61 -1.15 8.49 1.95
N SER A 62 -0.87 8.61 0.64
CA SER A 62 -0.72 7.45 -0.23
C SER A 62 0.46 6.57 0.15
N THR A 63 1.60 7.16 0.53
CA THR A 63 2.78 6.40 0.96
C THR A 63 2.45 5.61 2.23
N PHE A 64 1.88 6.28 3.23
CA PHE A 64 1.46 5.64 4.47
C PHE A 64 0.43 4.53 4.27
N PHE A 65 -0.53 4.71 3.35
CA PHE A 65 -1.49 3.66 3.01
C PHE A 65 -0.80 2.39 2.53
N TRP A 66 0.15 2.49 1.59
CA TRP A 66 0.84 1.33 1.04
C TRP A 66 1.74 0.66 2.08
N ASP A 67 2.43 1.43 2.92
CA ASP A 67 3.24 0.88 4.01
C ASP A 67 2.37 0.07 5.00
N ALA A 68 1.22 0.63 5.40
CA ALA A 68 0.28 -0.06 6.27
C ALA A 68 -0.36 -1.30 5.60
N TRP A 69 -0.70 -1.19 4.31
CA TRP A 69 -1.29 -2.27 3.53
C TRP A 69 -0.33 -3.45 3.37
N GLU A 70 0.94 -3.19 3.01
CA GLU A 70 1.95 -4.26 2.87
C GLU A 70 2.25 -4.92 4.23
N GLY A 71 2.30 -4.15 5.32
CA GLY A 71 2.37 -4.70 6.67
C GLY A 71 1.19 -5.61 7.02
N ALA A 72 -0.02 -5.23 6.61
CA ALA A 72 -1.21 -6.04 6.78
C ALA A 72 -1.20 -7.30 5.91
N VAL A 73 -0.71 -7.23 4.66
CA VAL A 73 -0.49 -8.40 3.78
C VAL A 73 0.47 -9.38 4.43
N LEU A 74 1.57 -8.90 5.00
CA LEU A 74 2.53 -9.74 5.72
C LEU A 74 1.88 -10.41 6.92
N ARG A 75 1.18 -9.64 7.77
CA ARG A 75 0.46 -10.17 8.93
C ARG A 75 -0.61 -11.20 8.55
N SER A 76 -1.34 -10.98 7.46
CA SER A 76 -2.34 -11.93 6.96
C SER A 76 -1.75 -13.30 6.62
N LYS A 77 -0.50 -13.35 6.14
CA LYS A 77 0.20 -14.62 5.88
C LYS A 77 0.58 -15.32 7.19
N ILE A 78 1.08 -14.57 8.17
CA ILE A 78 1.48 -15.08 9.49
C ILE A 78 0.26 -15.64 10.24
N GLU A 79 -0.81 -14.85 10.29
CA GLU A 79 -2.02 -15.15 11.04
C GLU A 79 -2.98 -16.09 10.26
N ARG A 80 -2.67 -16.40 8.99
CA ARG A 80 -3.52 -17.15 8.05
C ARG A 80 -4.96 -16.65 8.01
N SER A 81 -5.11 -15.33 8.03
CA SER A 81 -6.39 -14.64 8.13
C SER A 81 -6.41 -13.39 7.27
N VAL A 82 -7.56 -13.08 6.67
CA VAL A 82 -7.77 -11.83 5.92
C VAL A 82 -8.08 -10.63 6.84
N GLN A 83 -8.26 -10.88 8.14
CA GLN A 83 -8.65 -9.85 9.11
C GLN A 83 -7.69 -8.65 9.17
N PRO A 84 -6.35 -8.81 9.15
CA PRO A 84 -5.43 -7.67 9.15
C PRO A 84 -5.65 -6.68 7.98
N LEU A 85 -5.99 -7.18 6.79
CA LEU A 85 -6.30 -6.33 5.63
C LEU A 85 -7.59 -5.53 5.84
N HIS A 86 -8.63 -6.17 6.41
CA HIS A 86 -9.88 -5.48 6.74
C HIS A 86 -9.65 -4.39 7.78
N ASP A 87 -8.87 -4.68 8.82
CA ASP A 87 -8.55 -3.73 9.88
C ASP A 87 -7.75 -2.54 9.33
N ALA A 88 -6.72 -2.78 8.53
CA ALA A 88 -5.91 -1.74 7.91
C ALA A 88 -6.76 -0.83 7.02
N ARG A 89 -7.56 -1.41 6.10
CA ARG A 89 -8.45 -0.64 5.22
C ARG A 89 -9.42 0.22 6.02
N ARG A 90 -10.09 -0.38 7.01
CA ARG A 90 -11.09 0.30 7.85
C ARG A 90 -10.47 1.48 8.58
N LEU A 91 -9.36 1.24 9.31
CA LEU A 91 -8.69 2.28 10.07
C LEU A 91 -8.17 3.41 9.18
N MET A 92 -7.54 3.08 8.04
CA MET A 92 -7.02 4.09 7.13
C MET A 92 -8.14 4.99 6.59
N LEU A 93 -9.18 4.40 6.00
CA LEU A 93 -10.21 5.16 5.29
C LEU A 93 -11.22 5.84 6.24
N GLU A 94 -11.59 5.19 7.33
CA GLU A 94 -12.67 5.67 8.21
C GLU A 94 -12.16 6.48 9.40
N THR A 95 -10.88 6.38 9.74
CA THR A 95 -10.33 7.06 10.93
C THR A 95 -9.19 7.98 10.57
N PHE A 96 -8.11 7.49 9.95
CA PHE A 96 -6.92 8.30 9.73
C PHE A 96 -7.08 9.32 8.60
N PHE A 97 -7.81 8.96 7.53
CA PHE A 97 -8.00 9.81 6.36
C PHE A 97 -9.28 10.63 6.44
N ALA A 98 -10.15 10.38 7.42
CA ALA A 98 -11.39 11.11 7.60
C ALA A 98 -11.13 12.63 7.72
N PRO A 99 -12.00 13.49 7.17
CA PRO A 99 -11.86 14.94 7.28
C PRO A 99 -11.75 15.38 8.74
N MET A 100 -10.95 16.42 8.99
CA MET A 100 -10.96 17.07 10.29
C MET A 100 -12.29 17.84 10.44
N SER A 101 -13.05 17.52 11.49
CA SER A 101 -14.25 18.25 11.90
C SER A 101 -13.91 19.64 12.44
#